data_AF-A0A3D2LEP2-F1
#
_entry.id   AF-A0A3D2LEP2-F1
#
_cell.length_a   1.000
_cell.length_b   1.000
_cell.length_c   1.000
_cell.angle_alpha   90.00
_cell.angle_beta   90.00
_cell.angle_gamma   90.00
#
_symmetry.space_group_name_H-M   'P 1'
#
loop_
_entity.id
_entity.type
_entity.pdbx_description
1 polymer ?
#
loop_
_entity_poly.entity_id
_entity_poly.type
_entity_poly.pdbx_seq_one_letter_code
_entity_poly.pdbx_strand_id
1 'polypeptide(L)'
;MRKFLAATMMASSVLAVNTALVPMGTADAQEDSRYGGTIRSVIVEGNQRIEARTVQSYLLVEPGDSFDPDRIDLSLKTLFATNLFADVSIDRVDDNLVV
;
A
#
# COMPACT_ATOMS: atom_id res chain seq x y z
N MET A 1 83.66 -15.10 1.58
CA MET A 1 83.26 -15.94 2.74
C MET A 1 82.00 -15.29 3.32
N ARG A 2 80.81 -15.87 3.10
CA ARG A 2 80.16 -16.91 3.92
C ARG A 2 79.55 -16.36 5.23
N LYS A 3 78.22 -16.13 5.20
CA LYS A 3 77.25 -16.33 6.31
C LYS A 3 77.47 -15.42 7.55
N PHE A 4 76.54 -15.05 8.43
CA PHE A 4 75.13 -15.36 8.70
C PHE A 4 74.40 -14.00 9.01
N LEU A 5 73.12 -13.86 9.36
CA LEU A 5 72.01 -14.79 9.62
C LEU A 5 70.67 -14.13 9.22
N ALA A 6 69.60 -14.92 9.18
CA ALA A 6 68.20 -14.50 9.21
C ALA A 6 67.80 -13.95 10.61
N ALA A 7 66.89 -13.00 10.82
CA ALA A 7 65.65 -12.63 10.12
C ALA A 7 64.45 -13.57 10.38
N THR A 8 63.79 -13.42 11.53
CA THR A 8 62.37 -13.78 11.78
C THR A 8 61.86 -13.11 13.08
N MET A 9 61.44 -11.84 13.01
CA MET A 9 60.47 -11.34 13.99
C MET A 9 59.07 -11.79 13.54
N MET A 10 58.44 -12.68 14.30
CA MET A 10 57.05 -13.05 14.08
C MET A 10 56.15 -11.88 14.46
N ALA A 11 55.74 -11.07 13.49
CA ALA A 11 54.63 -10.15 13.65
C ALA A 11 53.33 -10.97 13.59
N SER A 12 52.68 -11.16 14.75
CA SER A 12 51.43 -11.91 14.85
C SER A 12 50.29 -11.20 14.12
N SER A 13 49.90 -11.73 12.96
CA SER A 13 48.76 -11.25 12.18
C SER A 13 47.44 -11.50 12.92
N VAL A 14 46.98 -10.54 13.72
CA VAL A 14 45.62 -10.59 14.28
C VAL A 14 44.63 -10.28 13.17
N LEU A 15 44.10 -11.33 12.55
CA LEU A 15 43.03 -11.24 11.56
C LEU A 15 41.71 -10.91 12.29
N ALA A 16 41.48 -9.61 12.51
CA ALA A 16 40.21 -9.12 13.05
C ALA A 16 39.10 -9.35 12.01
N VAL A 17 38.40 -10.48 12.12
CA VAL A 17 37.20 -10.77 11.33
C VAL A 17 36.10 -9.80 11.79
N ASN A 18 35.99 -8.69 11.09
CA ASN A 18 34.93 -7.71 11.33
C ASN A 18 33.60 -8.28 10.84
N THR A 19 32.89 -9.01 11.70
CA THR A 19 31.53 -9.50 11.46
C THR A 19 30.58 -8.31 11.43
N ALA A 20 30.49 -7.65 10.28
CA ALA A 20 29.47 -6.66 10.00
C ALA A 20 28.09 -7.33 10.07
N LEU A 21 27.44 -7.17 11.24
CA LEU A 21 26.04 -7.48 11.43
C LEU A 21 25.23 -6.54 10.53
N VAL A 22 24.95 -6.99 9.31
CA VAL A 22 24.02 -6.32 8.41
C VAL A 22 22.63 -6.46 9.03
N PRO A 23 21.92 -5.37 9.39
CA PRO A 23 20.56 -5.47 9.89
C PRO A 23 19.66 -5.94 8.75
N MET A 24 19.38 -7.24 8.72
CA MET A 24 18.39 -7.83 7.82
C MET A 24 16.99 -7.43 8.28
N GLY A 25 16.32 -6.59 7.49
CA GLY A 25 14.87 -6.49 7.45
C GLY A 25 14.22 -5.68 8.57
N THR A 26 13.95 -4.42 8.28
CA THR A 26 12.55 -4.02 8.12
C THR A 26 12.39 -3.46 6.70
N ALA A 27 11.54 -4.09 5.90
CA ALA A 27 10.97 -3.41 4.75
C ALA A 27 9.80 -2.60 5.32
N ASP A 28 10.06 -1.33 5.62
CA ASP A 28 8.99 -0.38 5.94
C ASP A 28 8.12 -0.26 4.70
N ALA A 29 7.05 -1.06 4.67
CA ALA A 29 5.97 -0.91 3.71
C ALA A 29 5.36 0.46 3.99
N GLN A 30 5.74 1.44 3.17
CA GLN A 30 5.32 2.82 3.32
C GLN A 30 3.82 2.89 3.00
N GLU A 31 2.97 2.70 4.02
CA GLU A 31 1.54 2.99 3.95
C GLU A 31 1.39 4.43 3.45
N ASP A 32 0.94 4.58 2.20
CA ASP A 32 0.83 5.89 1.56
C ASP A 32 -0.33 6.65 2.20
N SER A 33 -0.03 7.32 3.32
CA SER A 33 -1.01 7.94 4.21
C SER A 33 -1.80 9.08 3.55
N ARG A 34 -1.48 9.39 2.28
CA ARG A 34 -2.23 10.29 1.38
C ARG A 34 -3.66 9.83 1.13
N TYR A 35 -3.94 8.53 1.21
CA TYR A 35 -5.30 8.00 1.14
C TYR A 35 -5.97 7.84 2.51
N GLY A 36 -5.21 8.04 3.60
CA GLY A 36 -5.68 7.90 4.98
C GLY A 36 -6.97 8.68 5.26
N GLY A 37 -7.90 8.01 5.95
CA GLY A 37 -9.21 8.56 6.28
C GLY A 37 -10.27 7.46 6.36
N THR A 38 -11.44 7.86 6.83
CA THR A 38 -12.63 6.99 6.93
C THR A 38 -13.71 7.58 6.04
N ILE A 39 -14.40 6.74 5.27
CA ILE A 39 -15.54 7.16 4.44
C ILE A 39 -16.65 7.62 5.39
N ARG A 40 -16.99 8.91 5.34
CA ARG A 40 -18.04 9.48 6.21
C ARG A 40 -19.44 9.32 5.65
N SER A 41 -19.58 9.32 4.33
CA SER A 41 -20.85 9.12 3.64
C SER A 41 -20.60 8.68 2.20
N VAL A 42 -21.59 7.98 1.64
CA VAL A 42 -21.69 7.73 0.19
C VAL A 42 -22.91 8.48 -0.32
N ILE A 43 -22.66 9.47 -1.17
CA ILE A 43 -23.66 10.26 -1.87
C ILE A 43 -23.83 9.66 -3.26
N VAL A 44 -25.06 9.44 -3.69
CA VAL A 44 -25.37 8.91 -5.03
C VAL A 44 -26.16 9.97 -5.78
N GLU A 45 -25.70 10.34 -6.97
CA GLU A 45 -26.29 11.33 -7.85
C GLU A 45 -26.65 10.71 -9.22
N GLY A 46 -27.40 11.43 -10.06
CA GLY A 46 -27.76 10.99 -11.42
C GLY A 46 -28.65 9.74 -11.54
N ASN A 47 -28.94 9.02 -10.45
CA ASN A 47 -29.69 7.77 -10.45
C ASN A 47 -31.18 7.99 -10.77
N GLN A 48 -31.71 7.26 -11.76
CA GLN A 48 -33.10 7.43 -12.23
C GLN A 48 -34.02 6.23 -11.89
N ARG A 49 -33.60 5.02 -12.26
CA ARG A 49 -34.41 3.78 -12.10
C ARG A 49 -33.98 2.90 -10.94
N ILE A 50 -32.81 3.18 -10.36
CA ILE A 50 -32.18 2.41 -9.28
C ILE A 50 -32.07 3.34 -8.08
N GLU A 51 -32.41 2.85 -6.89
CA GLU A 51 -32.30 3.65 -5.66
C GLU A 51 -30.84 3.76 -5.19
N ALA A 52 -30.49 4.87 -4.54
CA ALA A 52 -29.16 5.09 -3.96
C ALA A 52 -28.71 3.95 -3.03
N ARG A 53 -29.64 3.36 -2.25
CA ARG A 53 -29.37 2.20 -1.40
C ARG A 53 -28.99 0.95 -2.20
N THR A 54 -29.58 0.75 -3.37
CA THR A 54 -29.22 -0.37 -4.26
C THR A 54 -27.83 -0.16 -4.86
N VAL A 55 -27.47 1.07 -5.24
CA VAL A 55 -26.09 1.39 -5.68
C VAL A 55 -25.09 1.09 -4.55
N GLN A 56 -25.36 1.58 -3.33
CA GLN A 56 -24.53 1.30 -2.16
C GLN A 56 -24.40 -0.21 -1.85
N SER A 57 -25.44 -1.00 -2.10
CA SER A 57 -25.42 -2.47 -1.90
C SER A 57 -24.50 -3.23 -2.88
N TYR A 58 -24.06 -2.58 -3.96
CA TYR A 58 -23.07 -3.11 -4.91
C TYR A 58 -21.67 -2.53 -4.71
N LEU A 59 -21.50 -1.54 -3.84
CA LEU A 59 -20.19 -1.07 -3.41
C LEU A 59 -19.60 -2.06 -2.41
N LEU A 60 -18.28 -2.24 -2.49
CA LEU A 60 -17.49 -3.02 -1.54
C LEU A 60 -16.92 -2.14 -0.43
N VAL A 61 -17.49 -0.95 -0.21
CA VAL A 61 -17.10 0.03 0.81
C VAL A 61 -18.34 0.68 1.41
N GLU A 62 -18.37 0.88 2.71
CA GLU A 62 -19.49 1.46 3.45
C GLU A 62 -19.06 2.69 4.29
N PRO A 63 -19.98 3.59 4.67
CA PRO A 63 -19.69 4.64 5.64
C PRO A 63 -19.19 4.05 6.97
N GLY A 64 -17.98 4.43 7.38
CA GLY A 64 -17.24 3.86 8.51
C GLY A 64 -16.05 2.98 8.10
N ASP A 65 -15.94 2.56 6.84
CA ASP A 65 -14.74 1.88 6.32
C ASP A 65 -13.56 2.85 6.17
N SER A 66 -12.34 2.31 6.31
CA SER A 66 -11.13 2.97 5.84
C SER A 66 -11.22 3.24 4.33
N PHE A 67 -10.74 4.40 3.89
CA PHE A 67 -10.66 4.72 2.47
C PHE A 67 -9.60 3.83 1.80
N ASP A 68 -10.06 2.92 0.95
CA ASP A 68 -9.24 1.92 0.26
C ASP A 68 -9.47 2.06 -1.27
N PRO A 69 -8.47 2.54 -2.03
CA PRO A 69 -8.63 2.76 -3.47
C PRO A 69 -8.82 1.46 -4.26
N ASP A 70 -8.27 0.34 -3.80
CA ASP A 70 -8.42 -0.96 -4.47
C ASP A 70 -9.84 -1.51 -4.29
N ARG A 71 -10.43 -1.35 -3.09
CA ARG A 71 -11.87 -1.66 -2.85
C ARG A 71 -12.78 -0.74 -3.65
N ILE A 72 -12.43 0.54 -3.84
CA ILE A 72 -13.23 1.50 -4.64
C ILE A 72 -13.20 1.13 -6.14
N ASP A 73 -12.03 0.86 -6.71
CA ASP A 73 -11.90 0.39 -8.10
C ASP A 73 -12.64 -0.94 -8.35
N LEU A 74 -12.55 -1.89 -7.41
CA LEU A 74 -13.31 -3.14 -7.49
C LEU A 74 -14.82 -2.94 -7.37
N SER A 75 -15.26 -1.92 -6.61
CA SER A 75 -16.68 -1.51 -6.53
C SER A 75 -17.18 -0.98 -7.87
N LEU A 76 -16.43 -0.08 -8.52
CA LEU A 76 -16.75 0.44 -9.85
C LEU A 76 -16.84 -0.69 -10.89
N LYS A 77 -15.88 -1.63 -10.89
CA LYS A 77 -15.90 -2.81 -11.75
C LYS A 77 -17.12 -3.70 -11.50
N THR A 78 -17.52 -3.86 -10.24
CA THR A 78 -18.71 -4.63 -9.85
C THR A 78 -19.99 -3.98 -10.36
N LEU A 79 -20.12 -2.65 -10.21
CA LEU A 79 -21.25 -1.89 -10.74
C LEU A 79 -21.37 -2.03 -12.27
N PHE A 80 -20.28 -1.85 -13.02
CA PHE A 80 -20.28 -2.07 -14.47
C PHE A 80 -20.61 -3.53 -14.85
N ALA A 81 -20.10 -4.51 -14.10
CA ALA A 81 -20.39 -5.93 -14.34
C ALA A 81 -21.86 -6.32 -14.12
N THR A 82 -22.63 -5.53 -13.35
CA THR A 82 -24.09 -5.74 -13.24
C THR A 82 -24.84 -5.42 -14.54
N ASN A 83 -24.23 -4.66 -15.44
CA ASN A 83 -24.82 -4.15 -16.68
C ASN A 83 -26.12 -3.32 -16.45
N LEU A 84 -26.33 -2.81 -15.23
CA LEU A 84 -27.47 -1.94 -14.86
C LEU A 84 -27.21 -0.45 -15.16
N PHE A 85 -25.94 -0.07 -15.28
CA PHE A 85 -25.49 1.32 -15.46
C PHE A 85 -24.76 1.45 -16.80
N ALA A 86 -25.01 2.55 -17.51
CA ALA A 86 -24.33 2.86 -18.77
C ALA A 86 -22.99 3.58 -18.56
N ASP A 87 -22.90 4.33 -17.46
CA ASP A 87 -21.73 5.10 -17.04
C ASP A 87 -21.76 5.19 -15.49
N VAL A 88 -20.58 5.24 -14.87
CA VAL A 88 -20.38 5.32 -13.41
C VAL A 88 -19.04 6.02 -13.15
N SER A 89 -19.04 7.12 -12.40
CA SER A 89 -17.84 7.68 -11.77
C SER A 89 -17.84 7.33 -10.28
N ILE A 90 -16.67 7.35 -9.63
CA ILE A 90 -16.59 7.41 -8.18
C ILE A 90 -15.51 8.42 -7.81
N ASP A 91 -15.92 9.52 -7.20
CA ASP A 91 -15.07 10.65 -6.85
C ASP A 91 -15.03 10.85 -5.33
N ARG A 92 -13.85 11.22 -4.79
CA ARG A 92 -13.69 11.58 -3.37
C ARG A 92 -13.85 13.09 -3.20
N VAL A 93 -14.85 13.50 -2.42
CA VAL A 93 -15.06 14.90 -2.01
C VAL A 93 -14.96 15.00 -0.49
N ASP A 94 -13.85 15.56 -0.02
CA ASP A 94 -13.41 15.54 1.39
C ASP A 94 -13.30 14.10 1.93
N ASP A 95 -14.21 13.72 2.83
CA ASP A 95 -14.33 12.38 3.42
C ASP A 95 -15.50 11.56 2.81
N ASN A 96 -16.19 12.11 1.81
CA ASN A 96 -17.36 11.48 1.19
C ASN A 96 -16.97 10.87 -0.17
N LEU A 97 -17.64 9.79 -0.52
CA LEU A 97 -17.67 9.28 -1.89
C LEU A 97 -18.91 9.83 -2.59
N VAL A 98 -18.73 10.32 -3.81
CA VAL A 98 -19.81 10.72 -4.73
C VAL A 98 -19.81 9.75 -5.91
N VAL A 99 -20.99 9.20 -6.25
CA VAL A 99 -21.21 8.15 -7.26
C VAL A 99 -22.35 8.56 -8.20
#